data_AF-A0A061SA00-F1
#
_entry.id   AF-A0A061SA00-F1
#
_cell.length_a   1.000
_cell.length_b   1.000
_cell.length_c   1.000
_cell.angle_alpha   90.00
_cell.angle_beta   90.00
_cell.angle_gamma   90.00
#
_symmetry.space_group_name_H-M   'P 1'
#
loop_
_entity.id
_entity.type
_entity.pdbx_description
1 polymer ?
#
loop_
_entity_poly.entity_id
_entity_poly.type
_entity_poly.pdbx_seq_one_letter_code
_entity_poly.pdbx_strand_id
1 'polypeptide(L)'
;MQLPNMGDRHVPKETIRRLQKEYKSFLKDPPTNIFAHPSPNNILEWHYVILGSDEFDGGVYHGKLVFPPAYPYKPPSIKMLTPNGRFAIDTRLCLSMSDFHPETWNPMWSVASILTGLLSFMHDRQQTNGSIETTKEQKRRFARESLGYNLKNPMFRKLFPEWEGKLEEHEASFARQAKGPGGGESSLPGQGRGSCGHAALSSSYLTAAAAAVCVAAVLALPLLSLSSG
;
A
#
# COMPACT_ATOMS: atom_id res chain seq x y z
N MET A 1 12.41 18.17 -19.77
CA MET A 1 12.29 18.80 -18.44
C MET A 1 13.46 18.29 -17.59
N GLN A 2 14.47 19.14 -17.36
CA GLN A 2 15.59 18.82 -16.47
C GLN A 2 15.03 18.59 -15.06
N LEU A 3 15.37 17.46 -14.44
CA LEU A 3 15.05 17.23 -13.02
C LEU A 3 15.82 18.25 -12.17
N PRO A 4 15.20 18.87 -11.14
CA PRO A 4 15.87 19.85 -10.29
C PRO A 4 17.04 19.22 -9.51
N ASN A 5 18.10 20.02 -9.37
CA ASN A 5 19.37 19.69 -8.73
C ASN A 5 19.15 19.29 -7.26
N MET A 6 19.47 18.03 -6.92
CA MET A 6 19.34 17.48 -5.57
C MET A 6 20.69 17.53 -4.85
N GLY A 7 20.67 17.95 -3.59
CA GLY A 7 21.82 17.86 -2.70
C GLY A 7 22.41 16.45 -2.65
N ASP A 8 23.62 16.35 -3.18
CA ASP A 8 24.75 15.50 -2.78
C ASP A 8 24.58 13.98 -2.61
N ARG A 9 23.70 13.34 -3.37
CA ARG A 9 23.87 11.91 -3.72
C ARG A 9 23.60 11.70 -5.19
N HIS A 10 24.67 11.53 -5.97
CA HIS A 10 24.55 11.13 -7.37
C HIS A 10 23.81 9.78 -7.45
N VAL A 11 22.59 9.79 -7.97
CA VAL A 11 21.83 8.57 -8.24
C VAL A 11 22.28 8.02 -9.60
N PRO A 12 22.81 6.79 -9.68
CA PRO A 12 23.22 6.20 -10.93
C PRO A 12 22.07 6.17 -11.95
N LYS A 13 22.37 6.50 -13.21
CA LYS A 13 21.37 6.48 -14.31
C LYS A 13 20.68 5.12 -14.43
N GLU A 14 21.40 4.03 -14.15
CA GLU A 14 20.86 2.68 -14.23
C GLU A 14 19.78 2.42 -13.18
N THR A 15 19.98 2.89 -11.95
CA THR A 15 18.98 2.83 -10.88
C THR A 15 17.71 3.60 -11.26
N ILE A 16 17.88 4.79 -11.83
CA ILE A 16 16.75 5.60 -12.31
C ILE A 16 15.98 4.84 -13.40
N ARG A 17 16.68 4.31 -14.41
CA ARG A 17 16.04 3.53 -15.50
C ARG A 17 15.31 2.30 -14.97
N ARG A 18 15.92 1.58 -14.03
CA ARG A 18 15.29 0.42 -13.38
C ARG A 18 13.99 0.84 -12.70
N LEU A 19 14.00 1.85 -11.85
CA LEU A 19 12.81 2.32 -11.13
C LEU A 19 11.72 2.86 -12.07
N GLN A 20 12.10 3.53 -13.16
CA GLN A 20 11.13 3.96 -14.19
C GLN A 20 10.47 2.76 -14.87
N LYS A 21 11.24 1.69 -15.16
CA LYS A 21 10.70 0.45 -15.74
C LYS A 21 9.77 -0.26 -14.75
N GLU A 22 10.16 -0.32 -13.47
CA GLU A 22 9.33 -0.85 -12.37
C GLU A 22 7.99 -0.11 -12.31
N TYR A 23 8.00 1.23 -12.36
CA TYR A 23 6.77 2.01 -12.26
C TYR A 23 5.82 1.76 -13.42
N LYS A 24 6.35 1.72 -14.65
CA LYS A 24 5.57 1.35 -15.84
C LYS A 24 4.99 -0.06 -15.73
N SER A 25 5.77 -1.01 -15.21
CA SER A 25 5.32 -2.38 -15.02
C SER A 25 4.23 -2.46 -13.95
N PHE A 26 4.38 -1.73 -12.85
CA PHE A 26 3.41 -1.69 -11.75
C PHE A 26 2.08 -1.08 -12.20
N LEU A 27 2.10 0.00 -12.99
CA LEU A 27 0.86 0.59 -13.54
C LEU A 27 0.17 -0.32 -14.55
N LYS A 28 0.93 -1.13 -15.30
CA LYS A 28 0.38 -2.06 -16.28
C LYS A 28 -0.33 -3.25 -15.62
N ASP A 29 0.23 -3.75 -14.52
CA ASP A 29 -0.27 -4.93 -13.80
C ASP A 29 -0.10 -4.71 -12.28
N PRO A 30 -0.98 -3.90 -11.67
CA PRO A 30 -0.89 -3.60 -10.24
C PRO A 30 -1.34 -4.82 -9.42
N PRO A 31 -0.62 -5.20 -8.35
CA PRO A 31 -1.09 -6.24 -7.44
C PRO A 31 -2.41 -5.86 -6.78
N THR A 32 -3.29 -6.86 -6.58
CA THR A 32 -4.55 -6.69 -5.88
C THR A 32 -4.31 -6.06 -4.50
N ASN A 33 -5.14 -5.08 -4.13
CA ASN A 33 -5.11 -4.37 -2.84
C ASN A 33 -3.84 -3.54 -2.59
N ILE A 34 -3.01 -3.27 -3.61
CA ILE A 34 -1.78 -2.49 -3.45
C ILE A 34 -1.72 -1.36 -4.47
N PHE A 35 -1.45 -0.15 -3.98
CA PHE A 35 -1.19 1.04 -4.78
C PHE A 35 0.21 1.55 -4.48
N ALA A 36 0.92 2.08 -5.47
CA ALA A 36 2.26 2.61 -5.24
C ALA A 36 2.64 3.70 -6.25
N HIS A 37 3.27 4.76 -5.76
CA HIS A 37 3.76 5.87 -6.58
C HIS A 37 5.13 6.36 -6.10
N PRO A 38 6.07 6.69 -7.02
CA PRO A 38 7.29 7.38 -6.67
C PRO A 38 6.98 8.78 -6.12
N SER A 39 7.77 9.23 -5.16
CA SER A 39 7.71 10.61 -4.67
C SER A 39 8.06 11.57 -5.82
N PRO A 40 7.32 12.70 -5.99
CA PRO A 40 7.51 13.60 -7.12
C PRO A 40 8.90 14.23 -7.16
N ASN A 41 9.52 14.34 -5.98
CA ASN A 41 10.80 15.01 -5.79
C ASN A 41 11.95 14.02 -5.53
N ASN A 42 11.70 12.71 -5.47
CA ASN A 42 12.73 11.72 -5.18
C ASN A 42 12.32 10.33 -5.69
N ILE A 43 12.87 9.91 -6.83
CA ILE A 43 12.55 8.58 -7.40
C ILE A 43 12.99 7.41 -6.50
N LEU A 44 13.95 7.64 -5.59
CA LEU A 44 14.39 6.64 -4.62
C LEU A 44 13.46 6.51 -3.42
N GLU A 45 12.42 7.33 -3.31
CA GLU A 45 11.38 7.19 -2.30
C GLU A 45 10.05 6.90 -2.99
N TRP A 46 9.42 5.78 -2.65
CA TRP A 46 8.09 5.44 -3.14
C TRP A 46 7.14 5.34 -1.97
N HIS A 47 5.93 5.84 -2.14
CA HIS A 47 4.85 5.60 -1.21
C HIS A 47 3.95 4.49 -1.73
N TYR A 48 3.39 3.73 -0.81
CA TYR A 48 2.42 2.69 -1.14
C TYR A 48 1.22 2.73 -0.19
N VAL A 49 0.10 2.19 -0.65
CA VAL A 49 -1.09 1.92 0.14
C VAL A 49 -1.41 0.44 0.03
N ILE A 50 -1.59 -0.21 1.17
CA ILE A 50 -2.11 -1.57 1.28
C ILE A 50 -3.53 -1.49 1.82
N LEU A 51 -4.48 -2.12 1.12
CA LEU A 51 -5.81 -2.36 1.67
C LEU A 51 -5.78 -3.65 2.49
N GLY A 52 -6.13 -3.54 3.77
CA GLY A 52 -6.10 -4.68 4.66
C GLY A 52 -7.25 -5.66 4.45
N SER A 53 -7.00 -6.90 4.87
CA SER A 53 -7.97 -7.98 4.94
C SER A 53 -7.92 -8.67 6.31
N ASP A 54 -8.89 -9.53 6.61
CA ASP A 54 -8.97 -10.32 7.84
C ASP A 54 -8.89 -9.46 9.13
N GLU A 55 -7.82 -9.59 9.92
CA GLU A 55 -7.61 -8.80 11.14
C GLU A 55 -7.39 -7.29 10.87
N PHE A 56 -7.12 -6.95 9.60
CA PHE A 56 -6.84 -5.61 9.11
C PHE A 56 -7.93 -5.09 8.14
N ASP A 57 -9.05 -5.81 8.03
CA ASP A 57 -10.12 -5.51 7.07
C ASP A 57 -10.62 -4.05 7.17
N GLY A 58 -10.84 -3.45 6.00
CA GLY A 58 -11.26 -2.05 5.85
C GLY A 58 -10.16 -1.01 6.11
N GLY A 59 -8.97 -1.41 6.55
CA GLY A 59 -7.85 -0.50 6.78
C GLY A 59 -7.19 -0.02 5.48
N VAL A 60 -6.78 1.25 5.45
CA VAL A 60 -6.01 1.88 4.38
C VAL A 60 -4.62 2.19 4.92
N TYR A 61 -3.62 1.35 4.63
CA TYR A 61 -2.31 1.42 5.27
C TYR A 61 -1.26 2.04 4.35
N HIS A 62 -0.91 3.29 4.62
CA HIS A 62 0.14 4.04 3.94
C HIS A 62 1.52 3.67 4.50
N GLY A 63 2.46 3.47 3.60
CA GLY A 63 3.87 3.23 3.91
C GLY A 63 4.81 3.83 2.87
N LYS A 64 6.10 3.54 3.02
CA LYS A 64 7.11 3.92 2.04
C LYS A 64 8.22 2.89 1.85
N LEU A 65 8.72 2.80 0.62
CA LEU A 65 9.96 2.14 0.26
C LEU A 65 11.03 3.22 0.06
N VAL A 66 12.23 3.01 0.61
CA VAL A 66 13.38 3.87 0.37
C VAL A 66 14.49 3.04 -0.27
N PHE A 67 14.73 3.30 -1.55
CA PHE A 67 15.71 2.61 -2.37
C PHE A 67 17.11 3.20 -2.16
N PRO A 68 18.16 2.37 -2.01
CA PRO A 68 19.52 2.87 -2.03
C PRO A 68 19.92 3.29 -3.45
N PRO A 69 20.92 4.18 -3.62
CA PRO A 69 21.49 4.49 -4.93
C PRO A 69 22.06 3.27 -5.68
N ALA A 70 22.30 2.15 -4.98
CA ALA A 70 22.77 0.90 -5.56
C ALA A 70 21.62 -0.06 -5.98
N TYR A 71 20.36 0.35 -5.89
CA TYR A 71 19.23 -0.45 -6.39
C TYR A 71 19.37 -0.67 -7.91
N PRO A 72 19.12 -1.89 -8.45
CA PRO A 72 18.52 -3.06 -7.82
C PRO A 72 19.49 -4.04 -7.16
N TYR A 73 20.79 -3.75 -7.11
CA TYR A 73 21.77 -4.66 -6.51
C TYR A 73 21.72 -4.67 -4.99
N LYS A 74 21.16 -3.62 -4.38
CA LYS A 74 20.83 -3.58 -2.95
C LYS A 74 19.31 -3.41 -2.74
N PRO A 75 18.73 -4.09 -1.75
CA PRO A 75 17.30 -3.99 -1.39
C PRO A 75 16.91 -2.59 -0.91
N PRO A 76 15.62 -2.21 -1.01
CA PRO A 76 15.08 -1.05 -0.32
C PRO A 76 14.89 -1.30 1.18
N SER A 77 14.79 -0.21 1.95
CA SER A 77 14.20 -0.25 3.28
C SER A 77 12.67 -0.09 3.18
N ILE A 78 11.94 -0.74 4.08
CA ILE A 78 10.47 -0.78 4.10
C ILE A 78 9.98 -0.18 5.41
N LYS A 79 8.96 0.69 5.36
CA LYS A 79 8.37 1.32 6.54
C LYS A 79 6.86 1.47 6.41
N MET A 80 6.13 1.22 7.49
CA MET A 80 4.72 1.58 7.61
C MET A 80 4.58 2.96 8.25
N LEU A 81 3.67 3.81 7.75
CA LEU A 81 3.42 5.15 8.27
C LEU A 81 2.09 5.24 9.01
N THR A 82 1.08 4.50 8.55
CA THR A 82 -0.23 4.42 9.23
C THR A 82 -0.15 3.47 10.43
N PRO A 83 -0.68 3.86 11.61
CA PRO A 83 -0.91 2.94 12.72
C PRO A 83 -1.73 1.73 12.27
N ASN A 84 -1.26 0.53 12.59
CA ASN A 84 -1.81 -0.70 12.01
C ASN A 84 -1.86 -1.87 13.01
N GLY A 85 -1.21 -1.76 14.16
CA GLY A 85 -1.20 -2.81 15.19
C GLY A 85 -0.33 -4.04 14.87
N ARG A 86 0.41 -4.02 13.76
CA ARG A 86 1.35 -5.08 13.38
C ARG A 86 2.80 -4.62 13.32
N PHE A 87 3.02 -3.40 12.86
CA PHE A 87 4.31 -2.77 12.69
C PHE A 87 4.35 -1.40 13.38
N ALA A 88 5.44 -1.13 14.09
CA ALA A 88 5.78 0.19 14.59
C ALA A 88 5.92 1.18 13.42
N ILE A 89 5.31 2.35 13.57
CA ILE A 89 5.33 3.38 12.51
C ILE A 89 6.73 3.96 12.34
N ASP A 90 7.05 4.35 11.10
CA ASP A 90 8.33 4.91 10.64
C ASP A 90 9.59 4.12 11.05
N THR A 91 9.41 2.86 11.43
CA THR A 91 10.49 1.94 11.80
C THR A 91 10.83 1.05 10.61
N ARG A 92 12.12 0.82 10.37
CA ARG A 92 12.57 -0.08 9.29
C ARG A 92 12.14 -1.51 9.62
N LEU A 93 11.42 -2.14 8.70
CA LEU A 93 10.94 -3.50 8.86
C LEU A 93 11.97 -4.50 8.31
N CYS A 94 12.29 -5.51 9.10
CA CYS A 94 13.20 -6.57 8.69
C CYS A 94 12.42 -7.72 8.02
N LEU A 95 12.50 -7.79 6.69
CA LEU A 95 11.97 -8.88 5.87
C LEU A 95 13.10 -9.45 5.01
N SER A 96 12.97 -10.69 4.51
CA SER A 96 13.95 -11.33 3.62
C SER A 96 14.24 -10.55 2.32
N MET A 97 13.35 -9.62 1.97
CA MET A 97 13.42 -8.70 0.83
C MET A 97 13.79 -7.25 1.21
N SER A 98 14.22 -7.03 2.45
CA SER A 98 14.61 -5.72 2.99
C SER A 98 16.14 -5.59 3.10
N ASP A 99 16.58 -4.37 3.38
CA ASP A 99 17.98 -4.01 3.61
C ASP A 99 18.64 -4.59 4.87
N PHE A 100 17.92 -5.37 5.66
CA PHE A 100 18.51 -6.20 6.70
C PHE A 100 19.16 -7.49 6.18
N HIS A 101 18.76 -7.97 4.98
CA HIS A 101 19.19 -9.25 4.42
C HIS A 101 19.77 -9.11 3.00
N PRO A 102 20.90 -8.39 2.82
CA PRO A 102 21.52 -8.23 1.52
C PRO A 102 21.96 -9.56 0.87
N GLU A 103 22.20 -10.60 1.67
CA GLU A 103 22.60 -11.94 1.24
C GLU A 103 21.46 -12.75 0.61
N THR A 104 20.21 -12.53 1.03
CA THR A 104 19.03 -13.21 0.47
C THR A 104 18.31 -12.36 -0.59
N TRP A 105 18.80 -11.15 -0.83
CA TRP A 105 18.20 -10.23 -1.80
C TRP A 105 18.35 -10.74 -3.22
N ASN A 106 17.24 -10.78 -3.95
CA ASN A 106 17.22 -11.04 -5.39
C ASN A 106 17.00 -9.75 -6.17
N PRO A 107 17.99 -9.25 -6.95
CA PRO A 107 17.83 -8.06 -7.79
C PRO A 107 16.71 -8.13 -8.83
N MET A 108 16.18 -9.32 -9.11
CA MET A 108 15.05 -9.53 -10.02
C MET A 108 13.68 -9.28 -9.37
N TRP A 109 13.61 -9.14 -8.04
CA TRP A 109 12.35 -8.77 -7.39
C TRP A 109 11.91 -7.37 -7.81
N SER A 110 10.68 -7.30 -8.30
CA SER A 110 10.02 -6.06 -8.68
C SER A 110 9.44 -5.36 -7.45
N VAL A 111 9.10 -4.09 -7.60
CA VAL A 111 8.38 -3.33 -6.55
C VAL A 111 7.05 -4.02 -6.21
N ALA A 112 6.35 -4.54 -7.22
CA ALA A 112 5.14 -5.32 -7.06
C ALA A 112 5.37 -6.55 -6.18
N SER A 113 6.40 -7.37 -6.47
CA SER A 113 6.72 -8.55 -5.68
C SER A 113 7.12 -8.20 -4.24
N ILE A 114 7.83 -7.09 -4.03
CA ILE A 114 8.20 -6.61 -2.69
C ILE A 114 6.95 -6.28 -1.87
N LEU A 115 6.03 -5.48 -2.44
CA LEU A 115 4.82 -5.07 -1.72
C LEU A 115 3.85 -6.24 -1.50
N THR A 116 3.75 -7.18 -2.45
CA THR A 116 2.99 -8.42 -2.24
C THR A 116 3.59 -9.25 -1.10
N GLY A 117 4.91 -9.38 -1.02
CA GLY A 117 5.57 -10.06 0.10
C GLY A 117 5.33 -9.37 1.45
N LEU A 118 5.36 -8.04 1.48
CA LEU A 118 5.00 -7.27 2.67
C LEU A 118 3.54 -7.52 3.10
N LEU A 119 2.59 -7.52 2.15
CA LEU A 119 1.19 -7.82 2.43
C LEU A 119 1.02 -9.23 3.00
N SER A 120 1.69 -10.23 2.43
CA SER A 120 1.69 -11.58 2.99
C SER A 120 2.25 -11.60 4.42
N PHE A 121 3.37 -10.91 4.65
CA PHE A 121 4.01 -10.84 5.97
C PHE A 121 3.19 -10.07 7.02
N MET A 122 2.35 -9.12 6.58
CA MET A 122 1.40 -8.41 7.44
C MET A 122 0.39 -9.37 8.08
N HIS A 123 -0.01 -10.42 7.37
CA HIS A 123 -0.92 -11.46 7.85
C HIS A 123 -0.23 -12.59 8.63
N ASP A 124 1.10 -12.69 8.52
CA ASP A 124 1.89 -13.61 9.32
C ASP A 124 1.98 -13.13 10.79
N ARG A 125 2.21 -14.08 11.71
CA ARG A 125 2.45 -13.85 13.14
C ARG A 125 3.94 -13.81 13.49
N GLN A 126 4.85 -14.10 12.55
CA GLN A 126 6.30 -14.10 12.80
C GLN A 126 6.79 -12.74 13.32
N GLN A 127 7.51 -12.72 14.44
CA GLN A 127 8.11 -11.49 14.97
C GLN A 127 9.37 -11.11 14.21
N THR A 128 9.54 -9.83 13.91
CA THR A 128 10.75 -9.27 13.29
C THR A 128 11.03 -7.85 13.79
N ASN A 129 12.15 -7.25 13.37
CA ASN A 129 12.43 -5.84 13.67
C ASN A 129 11.28 -4.95 13.16
N GLY A 130 10.77 -4.11 14.06
CA GLY A 130 9.65 -3.22 13.80
C GLY A 130 8.29 -3.87 14.00
N SER A 131 8.19 -5.16 14.33
CA SER A 131 6.91 -5.76 14.75
C SER A 131 6.45 -5.22 16.11
N ILE A 132 5.13 -5.14 16.28
CA ILE A 132 4.47 -4.90 17.56
C ILE A 132 3.36 -5.93 17.77
N GLU A 133 2.96 -6.12 19.02
CA GLU A 133 1.85 -6.98 19.39
C GLU A 133 0.68 -6.14 19.92
N THR A 134 -0.49 -6.32 19.32
CA THR A 134 -1.74 -5.68 19.73
C THR A 134 -2.90 -6.67 19.62
N THR A 135 -3.99 -6.40 20.33
CA THR A 135 -5.20 -7.21 20.23
C THR A 135 -5.92 -7.03 18.88
N LYS A 136 -6.84 -7.94 18.55
CA LYS A 136 -7.68 -7.83 17.36
C LYS A 136 -8.54 -6.56 17.37
N GLU A 137 -9.01 -6.16 18.56
CA GLU A 137 -9.82 -4.97 18.78
C GLU A 137 -9.00 -3.71 18.48
N GLN A 138 -7.73 -3.68 18.91
CA GLN A 138 -6.81 -2.58 18.59
C GLN A 138 -6.54 -2.50 17.08
N LYS A 139 -6.31 -3.63 16.40
CA LYS A 139 -6.13 -3.65 14.93
C LYS A 139 -7.37 -3.14 14.19
N ARG A 140 -8.57 -3.57 14.59
CA ARG A 140 -9.85 -3.07 14.04
C ARG A 140 -10.03 -1.58 14.27
N ARG A 141 -9.64 -1.07 15.44
CA ARG A 141 -9.66 0.37 15.72
C ARG A 141 -8.71 1.12 14.78
N PHE A 142 -7.47 0.64 14.63
CA PHE A 142 -6.52 1.22 13.69
C PHE A 142 -7.01 1.18 12.24
N ALA A 143 -7.66 0.10 11.82
CA ALA A 143 -8.27 0.00 10.49
C ALA A 143 -9.32 1.09 10.29
N ARG A 144 -10.22 1.31 11.26
CA ARG A 144 -11.24 2.36 11.21
C ARG A 144 -10.65 3.77 11.16
N GLU A 145 -9.60 4.03 11.93
CA GLU A 145 -8.97 5.36 12.02
C GLU A 145 -7.98 5.65 10.87
N SER A 146 -7.63 4.62 10.09
CA SER A 146 -6.52 4.66 9.11
C SER A 146 -6.67 5.73 8.03
N LEU A 147 -7.83 5.84 7.38
CA LEU A 147 -8.03 6.79 6.29
C LEU A 147 -8.00 8.24 6.82
N GLY A 148 -8.70 8.51 7.92
CA GLY A 148 -8.68 9.82 8.58
C GLY A 148 -7.29 10.23 9.06
N TYR A 149 -6.47 9.26 9.48
CA TYR A 149 -5.05 9.50 9.79
C TYR A 149 -4.26 9.88 8.53
N ASN A 150 -4.42 9.13 7.44
CA ASN A 150 -3.69 9.34 6.20
C ASN A 150 -4.01 10.67 5.52
N LEU A 151 -5.27 11.11 5.55
CA LEU A 151 -5.72 12.38 4.97
C LEU A 151 -5.09 13.61 5.67
N LYS A 152 -4.47 13.46 6.84
CA LYS A 152 -3.69 14.55 7.47
C LYS A 152 -2.31 14.73 6.81
N ASN A 153 -1.82 13.74 6.07
CA ASN A 153 -0.53 13.77 5.42
C ASN A 153 -0.64 14.37 3.99
N PRO A 154 0.02 15.52 3.71
CA PRO A 154 -0.02 16.14 2.38
C PRO A 154 0.54 15.24 1.27
N MET A 155 1.55 14.42 1.57
CA MET A 155 2.12 13.50 0.59
C MET A 155 1.13 12.39 0.23
N PHE A 156 0.37 11.88 1.19
CA PHE A 156 -0.67 10.88 0.93
C PHE A 156 -1.75 11.47 0.02
N ARG A 157 -2.29 12.65 0.36
CA ARG A 157 -3.31 13.33 -0.46
C ARG A 157 -2.83 13.60 -1.88
N LYS A 158 -1.57 14.00 -2.03
CA LYS A 158 -0.98 14.30 -3.35
C LYS A 158 -0.80 13.05 -4.21
N LEU A 159 -0.37 11.94 -3.61
CA LEU A 159 -0.04 10.71 -4.35
C LEU A 159 -1.23 9.79 -4.55
N PHE A 160 -2.24 9.84 -3.68
CA PHE A 160 -3.43 8.98 -3.73
C PHE A 160 -4.72 9.82 -3.64
N PRO A 161 -4.96 10.71 -4.63
CA PRO A 161 -6.11 11.62 -4.62
C PRO A 161 -7.45 10.89 -4.66
N GLU A 162 -7.50 9.63 -5.11
CA GLU A 162 -8.71 8.81 -5.17
C GLU A 162 -9.32 8.51 -3.78
N TRP A 163 -8.56 8.71 -2.71
CA TRP A 163 -9.04 8.56 -1.33
C TRP A 163 -9.58 9.85 -0.73
N GLU A 164 -9.43 10.98 -1.43
CA GLU A 164 -10.00 12.25 -0.98
C GLU A 164 -11.53 12.21 -1.06
N GLY A 165 -12.20 12.72 -0.03
CA GLY A 165 -13.66 12.66 0.08
C GLY A 165 -14.25 11.28 0.40
N LYS A 166 -13.42 10.24 0.61
CA LYS A 166 -13.89 8.89 0.96
C LYS A 166 -14.03 8.61 2.47
N LEU A 167 -13.74 9.60 3.32
CA LEU A 167 -13.72 9.42 4.78
C LEU A 167 -15.08 9.00 5.34
N GLU A 168 -16.16 9.68 4.95
CA GLU A 168 -17.50 9.38 5.47
C GLU A 168 -17.99 8.00 5.06
N GLU A 169 -17.75 7.62 3.79
CA GLU A 169 -18.06 6.29 3.27
C GLU A 169 -17.27 5.22 4.02
N HIS A 170 -16.00 5.52 4.32
CA HIS A 170 -15.10 4.64 5.05
C HIS A 170 -15.56 4.39 6.48
N GLU A 171 -15.83 5.45 7.24
CA GLU A 171 -16.36 5.35 8.60
C GLU A 171 -17.72 4.62 8.64
N ALA A 172 -18.60 4.91 7.67
CA ALA A 172 -19.90 4.24 7.54
C ALA A 172 -19.77 2.73 7.23
N SER A 173 -18.70 2.29 6.57
CA SER A 173 -18.45 0.85 6.35
C SER A 173 -18.23 0.09 7.67
N PHE A 174 -17.51 0.68 8.63
CA PHE A 174 -17.29 0.07 9.95
C PHE A 174 -18.54 0.10 10.82
N ALA A 175 -19.35 1.16 10.73
CA ALA A 175 -20.61 1.27 11.47
C ALA A 175 -21.62 0.19 11.03
N ARG A 176 -21.66 -0.14 9.73
CA ARG A 176 -22.49 -1.23 9.18
C ARG A 176 -22.02 -2.60 9.64
N GLN A 177 -20.71 -2.86 9.67
CA GLN A 177 -20.16 -4.13 10.17
C GLN A 177 -20.48 -4.35 11.66
N ALA A 178 -20.48 -3.29 12.47
CA ALA A 178 -20.84 -3.37 13.89
C ALA A 178 -22.32 -3.73 14.14
N LYS A 179 -23.21 -3.46 13.17
CA LYS A 179 -24.65 -3.75 13.21
C LYS A 179 -25.03 -5.05 12.52
N GLY A 180 -24.18 -6.08 12.57
CA GLY A 180 -24.42 -7.39 11.92
C GLY A 180 -25.82 -7.99 12.20
N PRO A 181 -26.26 -9.02 11.45
CA PRO A 181 -27.67 -9.40 11.24
C PRO A 181 -28.50 -9.86 12.47
N GLY A 182 -28.05 -9.68 13.70
CA GLY A 182 -28.62 -10.24 14.93
C GLY A 182 -29.36 -9.26 15.83
N GLY A 183 -30.12 -8.32 15.27
CA GLY A 183 -30.92 -7.34 16.02
C GLY A 183 -32.43 -7.61 16.07
N GLY A 184 -32.87 -8.87 15.92
CA GLY A 184 -34.28 -9.28 15.99
C GLY A 184 -34.47 -10.57 16.78
N GLU A 185 -35.36 -10.52 17.76
CA GLU A 185 -35.65 -11.54 18.78
C GLU A 185 -36.51 -12.71 18.23
N SER A 186 -36.14 -13.95 18.60
CA SER A 186 -36.86 -15.27 18.60
C SER A 186 -37.93 -15.58 17.53
N SER A 187 -37.89 -16.68 16.77
CA SER A 187 -38.15 -18.05 17.25
C SER A 187 -38.00 -19.16 16.17
N LEU A 188 -37.57 -20.35 16.62
CA LEU A 188 -37.58 -21.71 16.02
C LEU A 188 -36.46 -22.19 15.05
N PRO A 189 -36.09 -23.50 15.10
CA PRO A 189 -34.88 -24.03 14.47
C PRO A 189 -35.15 -24.68 13.10
N GLY A 190 -34.30 -24.39 12.13
CA GLY A 190 -34.28 -25.05 10.83
C GLY A 190 -32.86 -25.18 10.31
N GLN A 191 -32.41 -26.41 10.12
CA GLN A 191 -31.12 -26.80 9.54
C GLN A 191 -30.88 -26.14 8.18
N GLY A 192 -29.65 -25.71 7.90
CA GLY A 192 -29.27 -25.36 6.52
C GLY A 192 -27.94 -24.63 6.36
N ARG A 193 -26.89 -25.41 6.06
CA ARG A 193 -25.70 -25.10 5.26
C ARG A 193 -24.96 -23.76 5.51
N GLY A 194 -23.75 -23.92 6.05
CA GLY A 194 -22.72 -22.89 6.01
C GLY A 194 -22.37 -22.46 4.58
N SER A 195 -22.40 -21.15 4.37
CA SER A 195 -21.62 -20.47 3.35
C SER A 195 -21.05 -19.22 4.02
N CYS A 196 -19.73 -19.17 4.17
CA CYS A 196 -19.03 -18.01 4.71
C CYS A 196 -19.10 -16.87 3.68
N GLY A 197 -19.94 -15.88 3.95
CA GLY A 197 -20.00 -14.64 3.18
C GLY A 197 -18.80 -13.75 3.48
N HIS A 198 -17.65 -14.04 2.88
CA HIS A 198 -16.46 -13.19 2.88
C HIS A 198 -16.23 -12.65 1.46
N ALA A 199 -16.97 -11.60 1.02
CA ALA A 199 -16.71 -10.99 -0.30
C ALA A 199 -17.33 -9.61 -0.61
N ALA A 200 -17.99 -8.91 0.33
CA ALA A 200 -18.77 -7.71 -0.05
C ALA A 200 -18.04 -6.36 0.10
N LEU A 201 -17.04 -6.26 0.99
CA LEU A 201 -16.47 -4.97 1.41
C LEU A 201 -15.19 -4.57 0.67
N SER A 202 -14.35 -5.53 0.25
CA SER A 202 -13.21 -5.21 -0.63
C SER A 202 -13.70 -4.66 -1.98
N SER A 203 -14.88 -5.08 -2.42
CA SER A 203 -15.47 -4.72 -3.71
C SER A 203 -15.75 -3.22 -3.85
N SER A 204 -16.18 -2.50 -2.81
CA SER A 204 -16.49 -1.06 -2.93
C SER A 204 -15.23 -0.20 -3.06
N TYR A 205 -14.14 -0.56 -2.38
CA TYR A 205 -12.87 0.16 -2.51
C TYR A 205 -12.08 -0.24 -3.76
N LEU A 206 -12.13 -1.53 -4.15
CA LEU A 206 -11.49 -2.03 -5.37
C LEU A 206 -12.14 -1.46 -6.64
N THR A 207 -13.47 -1.33 -6.68
CA THR A 207 -14.17 -0.76 -7.85
C THR A 207 -13.91 0.74 -8.02
N ALA A 208 -13.83 1.49 -6.93
CA ALA A 208 -13.52 2.93 -6.98
C ALA A 208 -12.04 3.22 -7.31
N ALA A 209 -11.10 2.45 -6.73
CA ALA A 209 -9.68 2.67 -6.93
C ALA A 209 -9.17 2.13 -8.29
N ALA A 210 -9.70 0.99 -8.78
CA ALA A 210 -9.37 0.48 -10.12
C ALA A 210 -9.80 1.45 -11.24
N ALA A 211 -10.90 2.19 -11.05
CA ALA A 211 -11.35 3.19 -12.01
C ALA A 211 -10.44 4.43 -12.07
N ALA A 212 -9.82 4.83 -10.95
CA ALA A 212 -8.96 6.01 -10.87
C ALA A 212 -7.57 5.80 -11.50
N VAL A 213 -7.01 4.59 -11.41
CA VAL A 213 -5.71 4.21 -12.00
C VAL A 213 -5.71 4.40 -13.52
N CYS A 214 -6.84 4.15 -14.20
CA CYS A 214 -6.96 4.30 -15.64
C CYS A 214 -7.03 5.75 -16.13
N VAL A 215 -7.49 6.70 -15.31
CA VAL A 215 -7.71 8.09 -15.76
C VAL A 215 -6.49 8.98 -15.52
N ALA A 216 -5.78 8.81 -14.40
CA ALA A 216 -4.62 9.65 -14.07
C ALA A 216 -3.35 9.29 -14.87
N ALA A 217 -3.16 8.01 -15.22
CA ALA A 217 -1.96 7.56 -15.94
C ALA A 217 -1.94 7.97 -17.43
N VAL A 218 -3.11 8.26 -18.03
CA VAL A 218 -3.21 8.66 -19.44
C VAL A 218 -2.91 10.16 -19.64
N LEU A 219 -3.09 11.00 -18.61
CA LEU A 219 -3.00 12.46 -18.75
C LEU A 219 -1.63 13.06 -18.35
N ALA A 220 -0.69 12.29 -17.80
CA ALA A 220 0.57 12.81 -17.25
C ALA A 220 1.85 12.37 -17.99
N LEU A 221 1.76 11.88 -19.23
CA LEU A 221 2.92 11.74 -20.12
C LEU A 221 2.88 12.86 -21.16
N PRO A 222 3.78 13.87 -21.09
CA PRO A 222 4.01 14.73 -22.23
C PRO A 222 4.56 13.85 -23.35
N LEU A 223 3.82 13.78 -24.46
CA LEU A 223 4.31 13.32 -25.75
C LEU A 223 5.57 14.15 -26.09
N LEU A 224 6.75 13.61 -25.79
CA LEU A 224 7.97 14.09 -26.40
C LEU A 224 7.95 13.57 -27.84
N SER A 225 7.50 14.48 -28.70
CA SER A 225 7.53 14.41 -30.15
C SER A 225 8.82 13.80 -30.66
N LEU A 226 8.66 12.81 -31.54
CA LEU A 226 9.58 12.61 -32.65
C LEU A 226 9.86 13.96 -33.30
N SER A 227 11.10 14.43 -33.24
CA SER A 227 11.65 15.28 -34.29
C SER A 227 12.87 14.56 -34.81
N SER A 228 12.71 13.98 -35.99
CA SER A 228 13.78 13.71 -36.92
C SER A 228 14.58 14.99 -37.16
N GLY A 229 15.89 14.84 -37.30
CA GLY A 229 16.86 15.90 -37.54
C GLY A 229 18.26 15.36 -37.28
#